data_AF-A0A3C0UPG6-F1
#
_entry.id   AF-A0A3C0UPG6-F1
#
_cell.length_a   1.000
_cell.length_b   1.000
_cell.length_c   1.000
_cell.angle_alpha   90.00
_cell.angle_beta   90.00
_cell.angle_gamma   90.00
#
_symmetry.space_group_name_H-M   'P 1'
#
loop_
_entity.id
_entity.type
_entity.pdbx_description
1 polymer ?
#
loop_
_entity_poly.entity_id
_entity_poly.type
_entity_poly.pdbx_seq_one_letter_code
_entity_poly.pdbx_strand_id
1 'polypeptide(L)'
;LQEQPIQVREEVIGLLEDREQARFIIDLLPYDEDVAGGLMQKELVKANVNWTVNECIEEIRKQAEDVEKVYAVYVVDDNQTLLGLISLKNLVLARKNTKIGNIYDEDIHYVETYRPVEEVSEIMQRYDLEAIPVVNVQKRLLGRITIDDVLDVIIEKAEEDIQAISGITGEVEEDDNLWQQVKGRLPWLIVGVIGSLMAATVIRVFEGELSKIAALAMFIPIMGSTGGNVGIQTASLIVQALADKSGLEISWKERLLKIIVIASLNGLIIGLLAGLYVLVFSETQLVWVVSLSLMAVVLLASFMGTITPLILDRFGINPAVASGPFITTANDLVGIGTYFLIAHFLLKM
;
A
#
# COMPACT_ATOMS: atom_id res chain seq x y z
N LEU A 1 -27.50 2.40 -7.11
CA LEU A 1 -28.38 2.24 -8.30
C LEU A 1 -27.85 1.20 -9.29
N GLN A 2 -26.53 1.02 -9.40
CA GLN A 2 -25.92 0.06 -10.33
C GLN A 2 -26.28 -1.39 -10.01
N GLU A 3 -26.37 -1.76 -8.74
CA GLU A 3 -26.75 -3.12 -8.31
C GLU A 3 -28.21 -3.50 -8.61
N GLN A 4 -29.06 -2.53 -8.97
CA GLN A 4 -30.49 -2.76 -9.16
C GLN A 4 -30.84 -3.21 -10.59
N PRO A 5 -31.90 -4.03 -10.76
CA PRO A 5 -32.40 -4.39 -12.08
C PRO A 5 -32.73 -3.16 -12.95
N ILE A 6 -32.57 -3.29 -14.27
CA ILE A 6 -32.75 -2.19 -15.23
C ILE A 6 -34.11 -1.50 -15.05
N GLN A 7 -35.19 -2.27 -14.90
CA GLN A 7 -36.53 -1.72 -14.72
C GLN A 7 -36.62 -0.82 -13.46
N VAL A 8 -36.09 -1.29 -12.34
CA VAL A 8 -36.09 -0.53 -11.08
C VAL A 8 -35.27 0.75 -11.23
N ARG A 9 -34.12 0.66 -11.91
CA ARG A 9 -33.25 1.81 -12.17
C ARG A 9 -33.97 2.89 -13.00
N GLU A 10 -34.65 2.50 -14.07
CA GLU A 10 -35.41 3.43 -14.92
C GLU A 10 -36.60 4.06 -14.18
N GLU A 11 -37.34 3.26 -13.40
CA GLU A 11 -38.45 3.77 -12.58
C GLU A 11 -37.97 4.80 -11.55
N VAL A 12 -36.88 4.51 -10.83
CA VAL A 12 -36.30 5.43 -9.83
C VAL A 12 -35.81 6.72 -10.48
N ILE A 13 -35.09 6.65 -11.61
CA ILE A 13 -34.63 7.85 -12.34
C ILE A 13 -35.82 8.66 -12.87
N GLY A 14 -36.90 7.99 -13.29
CA GLY A 14 -38.12 8.63 -13.75
C GLY A 14 -38.85 9.44 -12.68
N LEU A 15 -38.66 9.09 -11.40
CA LEU A 15 -39.25 9.78 -10.24
C LEU A 15 -38.47 11.01 -9.79
N LEU A 16 -37.24 11.23 -10.28
CA LEU A 16 -36.45 12.42 -9.94
C LEU A 16 -37.09 13.69 -10.53
N GLU A 17 -37.39 14.64 -9.65
CA GLU A 17 -37.97 15.94 -10.03
C GLU A 17 -36.94 16.81 -10.76
N ASP A 18 -35.69 16.79 -10.28
CA ASP A 18 -34.58 17.48 -10.91
C ASP A 18 -34.07 16.71 -12.14
N ARG A 19 -34.30 17.30 -13.31
CA ARG A 19 -33.90 16.73 -14.60
C ARG A 19 -32.40 16.82 -14.85
N GLU A 20 -31.69 17.75 -14.22
CA GLU A 20 -30.25 17.88 -14.33
C GLU A 20 -29.56 16.81 -13.49
N GLN A 21 -30.00 16.65 -12.24
CA GLN A 21 -29.55 15.56 -11.36
C GLN A 21 -29.80 14.17 -12.00
N ALA A 22 -30.98 13.96 -12.60
CA ALA A 22 -31.28 12.73 -13.31
C ALA A 22 -30.30 12.45 -14.48
N ARG A 23 -29.89 13.50 -15.22
CA ARG A 23 -28.90 13.35 -16.30
C ARG A 23 -27.51 13.01 -15.75
N PHE A 24 -27.09 13.66 -14.66
CA PHE A 24 -25.80 13.35 -14.03
C PHE A 24 -25.71 11.89 -13.59
N ILE A 25 -26.77 11.37 -12.98
CA ILE A 25 -26.85 9.96 -12.60
C ILE A 25 -26.73 9.07 -13.84
N ILE A 26 -27.48 9.35 -14.91
CA ILE A 26 -27.41 8.58 -16.17
C ILE A 26 -25.99 8.57 -16.75
N ASP A 27 -25.29 9.70 -16.70
CA ASP A 27 -23.92 9.83 -17.20
C ASP A 27 -22.88 9.07 -16.36
N LEU A 28 -23.17 8.81 -15.07
CA LEU A 28 -22.29 8.09 -14.15
C LEU A 28 -22.51 6.56 -14.18
N LEU A 29 -23.73 6.11 -14.46
CA LEU A 29 -24.07 4.68 -14.52
C LEU A 29 -23.14 3.77 -15.34
N PRO A 30 -22.49 4.22 -16.43
CA PRO A 30 -21.60 3.37 -17.21
C PRO A 30 -20.23 3.08 -16.59
N TYR A 31 -19.82 3.80 -15.54
CA TYR A 31 -18.51 3.60 -14.92
C TYR A 31 -18.58 2.59 -13.79
N ASP A 32 -17.60 1.70 -13.69
CA ASP A 32 -17.50 0.76 -12.57
C ASP A 32 -17.20 1.51 -11.26
N GLU A 33 -17.59 0.95 -10.11
CA GLU A 33 -17.45 1.60 -8.79
C GLU A 33 -15.98 1.74 -8.35
N ASP A 34 -15.10 0.87 -8.87
CA ASP A 34 -13.66 0.78 -8.59
C ASP A 34 -12.79 1.69 -9.47
N VAL A 35 -13.38 2.54 -10.31
CA VAL A 35 -12.66 3.54 -11.12
C VAL A 35 -13.06 4.97 -10.78
N ALA A 36 -12.19 5.92 -11.13
CA ALA A 36 -12.39 7.35 -10.93
C ALA A 36 -13.74 7.85 -11.44
N GLY A 37 -14.24 7.29 -12.55
CA GLY A 37 -15.54 7.63 -13.10
C GLY A 37 -16.74 7.19 -12.24
N GLY A 38 -16.59 6.13 -11.44
CA GLY A 38 -17.59 5.68 -10.47
C GLY A 38 -17.63 6.57 -9.22
N LEU A 39 -16.47 7.06 -8.79
CA LEU A 39 -16.34 7.93 -7.62
C LEU A 39 -16.57 9.43 -7.94
N MET A 40 -16.53 9.84 -9.21
CA MET A 40 -16.61 11.25 -9.57
C MET A 40 -17.99 11.85 -9.36
N GLN A 41 -18.00 13.08 -8.86
CA GLN A 41 -19.17 13.94 -8.76
C GLN A 41 -19.21 14.91 -9.95
N LYS A 42 -20.40 15.16 -10.48
CA LYS A 42 -20.63 16.13 -11.58
C LYS A 42 -20.70 17.58 -11.09
N GLU A 43 -20.96 17.77 -9.81
CA GLU A 43 -21.06 19.06 -9.13
C GLU A 43 -19.68 19.70 -8.99
N LEU A 44 -19.37 20.63 -9.87
CA LEU A 44 -18.11 21.36 -9.88
C LEU A 44 -18.30 22.77 -10.39
N VAL A 45 -17.39 23.66 -10.00
CA VAL A 45 -17.38 25.03 -10.50
C VAL A 45 -16.36 25.14 -11.62
N LYS A 46 -16.82 25.59 -12.78
CA LYS A 46 -15.96 25.80 -13.96
C LYS A 46 -16.03 27.23 -14.47
N ALA A 47 -14.90 27.71 -14.97
CA ALA A 47 -14.73 29.01 -15.60
C ALA A 47 -14.17 28.86 -17.02
N ASN A 48 -14.74 29.59 -17.97
CA ASN A 48 -14.15 29.63 -19.31
C ASN A 48 -12.94 30.57 -19.34
N VAL A 49 -11.85 30.14 -19.99
CA VAL A 49 -10.60 30.90 -20.12
C VAL A 49 -10.78 32.29 -20.75
N ASN A 50 -11.81 32.46 -21.57
CA ASN A 50 -12.13 33.70 -22.29
C ASN A 50 -12.85 34.74 -21.42
N TRP A 51 -13.38 34.36 -20.26
CA TRP A 51 -14.11 35.26 -19.36
C TRP A 51 -13.20 36.28 -18.67
N THR A 52 -13.78 37.41 -18.30
CA THR A 52 -13.20 38.34 -17.33
C THR A 52 -13.42 37.85 -15.90
N VAL A 53 -12.63 38.34 -14.95
CA VAL A 53 -12.80 38.04 -13.52
C VAL A 53 -14.22 38.37 -13.04
N ASN A 54 -14.82 39.47 -13.51
CA ASN A 54 -16.17 39.85 -13.12
C ASN A 54 -17.23 38.86 -13.64
N GLU A 55 -17.14 38.45 -14.91
CA GLU A 55 -18.03 37.43 -15.49
C GLU A 55 -17.86 36.08 -14.76
N CYS A 56 -16.61 35.70 -14.49
CA CYS A 56 -16.29 34.48 -13.76
C CYS A 56 -16.92 34.47 -12.36
N ILE A 57 -16.81 35.56 -11.59
CA ILE A 57 -17.42 35.64 -10.26
C ILE A 57 -18.95 35.51 -10.32
N GLU A 58 -19.61 36.14 -11.29
CA GLU A 58 -21.07 36.03 -11.43
C GLU A 58 -21.48 34.60 -11.82
N GLU A 59 -20.73 33.94 -12.71
CA GLU A 59 -21.00 32.54 -13.08
C GLU A 59 -20.68 31.55 -11.96
N ILE A 60 -19.63 31.79 -11.16
CA ILE A 60 -19.33 31.00 -9.96
C ILE A 60 -20.49 31.12 -8.97
N ARG A 61 -21.06 32.32 -8.76
CA ARG A 61 -22.19 32.50 -7.83
C ARG A 61 -23.41 31.69 -8.24
N LYS A 62 -23.71 31.63 -9.54
CA LYS A 62 -24.82 30.81 -10.06
C LYS A 62 -24.55 29.33 -9.84
N GLN A 63 -23.37 28.85 -10.21
CA GLN A 63 -22.99 27.44 -10.06
C GLN A 63 -22.89 27.01 -8.59
N ALA A 64 -22.51 27.92 -7.69
CA ALA A 64 -22.38 27.63 -6.26
C ALA A 64 -23.72 27.46 -5.54
N GLU A 65 -24.86 27.79 -6.16
CA GLU A 65 -26.17 27.45 -5.60
C GLU A 65 -26.41 25.93 -5.61
N ASP A 66 -25.80 25.23 -6.57
CA ASP A 66 -25.96 23.79 -6.81
C ASP A 66 -24.74 22.96 -6.35
N VAL A 67 -23.76 23.58 -5.67
CA VAL A 67 -22.54 22.92 -5.19
C VAL A 67 -22.37 23.18 -3.70
N GLU A 68 -22.42 22.13 -2.88
CA GLU A 68 -22.32 22.26 -1.41
C GLU A 68 -21.03 22.94 -0.94
N LYS A 69 -19.90 22.63 -1.60
CA LYS A 69 -18.57 23.14 -1.25
C LYS A 69 -17.75 23.43 -2.50
N VAL A 70 -17.29 24.67 -2.64
CA VAL A 70 -16.42 25.11 -3.74
C VAL A 70 -14.95 24.95 -3.33
N TYR A 71 -14.36 23.79 -3.63
CA TYR A 71 -12.94 23.50 -3.33
C TYR A 71 -11.99 24.17 -4.32
N ALA A 72 -12.33 24.11 -5.61
CA ALA A 72 -11.52 24.67 -6.70
C ALA A 72 -12.42 25.16 -7.84
N VAL A 73 -11.91 26.11 -8.62
CA VAL A 73 -12.54 26.55 -9.86
C VAL A 73 -11.69 26.05 -11.02
N TYR A 74 -12.25 25.15 -11.82
CA TYR A 74 -11.55 24.55 -12.96
C TYR A 74 -11.69 25.44 -14.19
N VAL A 75 -10.58 25.65 -14.91
CA VAL A 75 -10.54 26.48 -16.11
C VAL A 75 -10.63 25.59 -17.34
N VAL A 76 -11.59 25.90 -18.21
CA VAL A 76 -11.85 25.15 -19.44
C VAL A 76 -11.85 26.05 -20.68
N ASP A 77 -11.62 25.46 -21.85
CA ASP A 77 -11.84 26.11 -23.15
C ASP A 77 -13.31 25.98 -23.62
N ASP A 78 -13.59 26.50 -24.82
CA ASP A 78 -14.91 26.41 -25.45
C ASP A 78 -15.35 24.97 -25.78
N ASN A 79 -14.39 24.02 -25.84
CA ASN A 79 -14.62 22.59 -26.06
C ASN A 79 -14.73 21.78 -24.77
N GLN A 80 -14.76 22.43 -23.59
CA GLN A 80 -14.74 21.82 -22.26
C GLN A 80 -13.43 21.06 -21.93
N THR A 81 -12.35 21.34 -22.65
CA THR A 81 -11.02 20.79 -22.37
C THR A 81 -10.49 21.42 -21.09
N LEU A 82 -10.01 20.59 -20.16
CA LEU A 82 -9.40 21.05 -18.91
C LEU A 82 -8.05 21.71 -19.20
N LEU A 83 -7.92 23.00 -18.85
CA LEU A 83 -6.71 23.79 -19.03
C LEU A 83 -5.93 24.00 -17.73
N GLY A 84 -6.63 24.14 -16.60
CA GLY A 84 -5.99 24.52 -15.35
C GLY A 84 -6.95 24.76 -14.20
N LEU A 85 -6.46 25.39 -13.14
CA LEU A 85 -7.24 25.79 -11.97
C LEU A 85 -7.01 27.26 -11.63
N ILE A 86 -7.99 27.89 -10.99
CA ILE A 86 -7.83 29.21 -10.41
C ILE A 86 -8.18 29.19 -8.93
N SER A 87 -7.24 29.61 -8.09
CA SER A 87 -7.49 29.75 -6.66
C SER A 87 -8.44 30.92 -6.40
N LEU A 88 -9.34 30.75 -5.42
CA LEU A 88 -10.23 31.84 -4.99
C LEU A 88 -9.44 33.07 -4.54
N LYS A 89 -8.26 32.87 -3.95
CA LYS A 89 -7.31 33.94 -3.61
C LYS A 89 -6.92 34.76 -4.84
N ASN A 90 -6.50 34.11 -5.93
CA ASN A 90 -6.11 34.80 -7.16
C ASN A 90 -7.29 35.54 -7.79
N LEU A 91 -8.48 34.92 -7.77
CA LEU A 91 -9.71 35.53 -8.28
C LEU A 91 -10.07 36.82 -7.51
N VAL A 92 -9.95 36.82 -6.18
CA VAL A 92 -10.28 37.97 -5.31
C VAL A 92 -9.27 39.11 -5.46
N LEU A 93 -7.98 38.80 -5.68
CA LEU A 93 -6.93 39.81 -5.82
C LEU A 93 -6.85 40.42 -7.23
N ALA A 94 -7.42 39.74 -8.24
CA ALA A 94 -7.35 40.19 -9.62
C ALA A 94 -8.29 41.38 -9.91
N ARG A 95 -7.94 42.19 -10.92
CA ARG A 95 -8.80 43.29 -11.39
C ARG A 95 -9.99 42.71 -12.15
N LYS A 96 -11.16 43.34 -11.97
CA LYS A 96 -12.46 42.93 -12.56
C LYS A 96 -12.42 42.63 -14.06
N ASN A 97 -11.63 43.38 -14.84
CA ASN A 97 -11.55 43.26 -16.30
C ASN A 97 -10.37 42.41 -16.78
N THR A 98 -9.59 41.82 -15.87
CA THR A 98 -8.52 40.87 -16.25
C THR A 98 -9.16 39.59 -16.79
N LYS A 99 -8.59 39.00 -17.84
CA LYS A 99 -9.03 37.70 -18.37
C LYS A 99 -8.56 36.56 -17.50
N ILE A 100 -9.40 35.52 -17.34
CA ILE A 100 -9.05 34.28 -16.63
C ILE A 100 -7.80 33.63 -17.24
N GLY A 101 -7.69 33.64 -18.57
CA GLY A 101 -6.50 33.17 -19.30
C GLY A 101 -5.15 33.76 -18.89
N ASN A 102 -5.13 34.87 -18.13
CA ASN A 102 -3.87 35.49 -17.69
C ASN A 102 -3.50 35.15 -16.23
N ILE A 103 -4.38 34.46 -15.48
CA ILE A 103 -4.26 34.30 -14.03
C ILE A 103 -4.52 32.87 -13.53
N TYR A 104 -4.86 31.94 -14.43
CA TYR A 104 -5.02 30.54 -14.08
C TYR A 104 -3.66 29.84 -13.98
N ASP A 105 -3.63 28.75 -13.21
CA ASP A 105 -2.48 27.86 -13.10
C ASP A 105 -2.65 26.68 -14.05
N GLU A 106 -1.65 26.44 -14.90
CA GLU A 106 -1.61 25.32 -15.86
C GLU A 106 -1.15 24.02 -15.20
N ASP A 107 -0.42 24.11 -14.09
CA ASP A 107 0.14 22.95 -13.41
C ASP A 107 -0.91 22.32 -12.51
N ILE A 108 -1.64 21.36 -13.09
CA ILE A 108 -2.71 20.65 -12.39
C ILE A 108 -2.53 19.15 -12.53
N HIS A 109 -2.80 18.45 -11.43
CA HIS A 109 -2.99 17.02 -11.44
C HIS A 109 -4.45 16.72 -11.81
N TYR A 110 -4.64 15.72 -12.67
CA TYR A 110 -5.95 15.22 -13.07
C TYR A 110 -5.86 13.70 -13.24
N VAL A 111 -7.00 13.05 -13.20
CA VAL A 111 -7.12 11.60 -13.41
C VAL A 111 -8.10 11.30 -14.53
N GLU A 112 -7.87 10.20 -15.23
CA GLU A 112 -8.77 9.71 -16.27
C GLU A 112 -9.92 8.90 -15.67
N THR A 113 -11.07 8.88 -16.33
CA THR A 113 -12.27 8.17 -15.84
C THR A 113 -12.08 6.68 -15.57
N TYR A 114 -11.12 6.03 -16.22
CA TYR A 114 -10.84 4.59 -16.09
C TYR A 114 -9.73 4.29 -15.08
N ARG A 115 -9.16 5.32 -14.44
CA ARG A 115 -8.09 5.18 -13.45
C ARG A 115 -8.65 4.46 -12.21
N PRO A 116 -7.98 3.43 -11.66
CA PRO A 116 -8.43 2.79 -10.42
C PRO A 116 -8.51 3.77 -9.25
N VAL A 117 -9.49 3.61 -8.36
CA VAL A 117 -9.70 4.50 -7.20
C VAL A 117 -8.50 4.53 -6.25
N GLU A 118 -7.73 3.45 -6.15
CA GLU A 118 -6.51 3.38 -5.34
C GLU A 118 -5.41 4.27 -5.93
N GLU A 119 -5.27 4.31 -7.25
CA GLU A 119 -4.32 5.23 -7.90
C GLU A 119 -4.76 6.69 -7.70
N VAL A 120 -6.08 6.96 -7.71
CA VAL A 120 -6.60 8.29 -7.40
C VAL A 120 -6.23 8.69 -5.96
N SER A 121 -6.42 7.79 -5.00
CA SER A 121 -6.13 8.04 -3.58
C SER A 121 -4.65 8.30 -3.33
N GLU A 122 -3.77 7.57 -4.01
CA GLU A 122 -2.32 7.79 -3.96
C GLU A 122 -1.93 9.18 -4.50
N ILE A 123 -2.51 9.60 -5.63
CA ILE A 123 -2.22 10.91 -6.22
C ILE A 123 -2.70 12.03 -5.29
N MET A 124 -3.93 11.90 -4.76
CA MET A 124 -4.48 12.91 -3.85
C MET A 124 -3.67 13.02 -2.57
N GLN A 125 -3.25 11.90 -1.96
CA GLN A 125 -2.38 11.90 -0.78
C GLN A 125 -1.00 12.47 -1.06
N ARG A 126 -0.38 12.12 -2.19
CA ARG A 126 0.98 12.57 -2.52
C ARG A 126 1.08 14.09 -2.68
N TYR A 127 0.05 14.68 -3.27
CA TYR A 127 0.03 16.10 -3.61
C TYR A 127 -0.85 16.92 -2.66
N ASP A 128 -1.29 16.35 -1.53
CA ASP A 128 -2.17 16.97 -0.54
C ASP A 128 -3.40 17.66 -1.16
N LEU A 129 -4.06 16.96 -2.11
CA LEU A 129 -5.18 17.52 -2.88
C LEU A 129 -6.51 17.33 -2.14
N GLU A 130 -7.24 18.42 -1.94
CA GLU A 130 -8.62 18.37 -1.40
C GLU A 130 -9.63 17.86 -2.45
N ALA A 131 -9.35 18.10 -3.73
CA ALA A 131 -10.15 17.60 -4.84
C ALA A 131 -9.30 17.44 -6.10
N ILE A 132 -9.63 16.44 -6.93
CA ILE A 132 -8.94 16.17 -8.19
C ILE A 132 -9.93 16.14 -9.37
N PRO A 133 -9.67 16.85 -10.48
CA PRO A 133 -10.53 16.82 -11.64
C PRO A 133 -10.42 15.49 -12.40
N VAL A 134 -11.56 15.00 -12.87
CA VAL A 134 -11.66 13.78 -13.67
C VAL A 134 -11.94 14.14 -15.12
N VAL A 135 -11.13 13.60 -16.03
CA VAL A 135 -11.22 13.86 -17.47
C VAL A 135 -11.44 12.58 -18.27
N ASN A 136 -12.06 12.71 -19.44
CA ASN A 136 -12.11 11.62 -20.40
C ASN A 136 -10.81 11.53 -21.23
N VAL A 137 -10.75 10.54 -22.14
CA VAL A 137 -9.64 10.35 -23.09
C VAL A 137 -9.35 11.54 -24.01
N GLN A 138 -10.29 12.49 -24.15
CA GLN A 138 -10.13 13.73 -24.92
C GLN A 138 -9.72 14.92 -24.02
N LYS A 139 -9.40 14.68 -22.75
CA LYS A 139 -9.10 15.70 -21.73
C LYS A 139 -10.26 16.66 -21.45
N ARG A 140 -11.51 16.25 -21.75
CA ARG A 140 -12.69 17.01 -21.36
C ARG A 140 -12.97 16.82 -19.88
N LEU A 141 -13.20 17.91 -19.17
CA LEU A 141 -13.58 17.89 -17.76
C LEU A 141 -14.97 17.27 -17.60
N LEU A 142 -15.04 16.14 -16.90
CA LEU A 142 -16.30 15.42 -16.69
C LEU A 142 -16.82 15.51 -15.27
N GLY A 143 -15.94 15.69 -14.29
CA GLY A 143 -16.28 15.61 -12.87
C GLY A 143 -15.09 15.97 -12.00
N ARG A 144 -15.25 15.81 -10.70
CA ARG A 144 -14.19 15.87 -9.71
C ARG A 144 -14.40 14.79 -8.66
N ILE A 145 -13.33 14.43 -7.97
CA ILE A 145 -13.35 13.54 -6.79
C ILE A 145 -12.88 14.35 -5.60
N THR A 146 -13.53 14.21 -4.45
CA THR A 146 -13.13 14.88 -3.20
C THR A 146 -12.35 13.96 -2.28
N ILE A 147 -11.56 14.56 -1.39
CA ILE A 147 -10.84 13.79 -0.36
C ILE A 147 -11.79 13.03 0.58
N ASP A 148 -12.98 13.58 0.83
CA ASP A 148 -13.99 12.95 1.68
C ASP A 148 -14.45 11.60 1.07
N ASP A 149 -14.63 11.54 -0.27
CA ASP A 149 -15.05 10.31 -0.98
C ASP A 149 -13.92 9.26 -1.06
N VAL A 150 -12.68 9.71 -1.02
CA VAL A 150 -11.49 8.85 -1.13
C VAL A 150 -11.01 8.36 0.23
N LEU A 151 -11.44 9.02 1.32
CA LEU A 151 -11.02 8.69 2.68
C LEU A 151 -11.34 7.22 3.03
N ASP A 152 -12.52 6.75 2.66
CA ASP A 152 -12.93 5.37 2.91
C ASP A 152 -12.02 4.38 2.15
N VAL A 153 -11.70 4.68 0.89
CA VAL A 153 -10.75 3.89 0.07
C VAL A 153 -9.37 3.81 0.73
N ILE A 154 -8.90 4.92 1.32
CA ILE A 154 -7.61 4.95 2.03
C ILE A 154 -7.65 4.07 3.28
N ILE A 155 -8.73 4.15 4.06
CA ILE A 155 -8.91 3.37 5.29
C ILE A 155 -9.01 1.89 4.95
N GLU A 156 -9.89 1.53 4.03
CA GLU A 156 -10.09 0.16 3.56
C GLU A 156 -8.78 -0.44 3.05
N LYS A 157 -8.01 0.33 2.26
CA LYS A 157 -6.70 -0.13 1.78
C LYS A 157 -5.70 -0.39 2.91
N ALA A 158 -5.67 0.49 3.90
CA ALA A 158 -4.81 0.31 5.07
C ALA A 158 -5.23 -0.93 5.87
N GLU A 159 -6.53 -1.19 6.00
CA GLU A 159 -7.08 -2.38 6.64
C GLU A 159 -6.73 -3.65 5.87
N GLU A 160 -6.88 -3.67 4.55
CA GLU A 160 -6.46 -4.78 3.68
C GLU A 160 -4.97 -5.12 3.88
N ASP A 161 -4.10 -4.11 3.88
CA ASP A 161 -2.66 -4.31 4.05
C ASP A 161 -2.34 -4.85 5.45
N ILE A 162 -3.03 -4.38 6.50
CA ILE A 162 -2.89 -4.93 7.86
C ILE A 162 -3.34 -6.39 7.89
N GLN A 163 -4.48 -6.71 7.27
CA GLN A 163 -5.00 -8.07 7.19
C GLN A 163 -4.02 -8.98 6.44
N ALA A 164 -3.50 -8.54 5.30
CA ALA A 164 -2.49 -9.26 4.52
C ALA A 164 -1.23 -9.54 5.34
N ILE A 165 -0.68 -8.54 6.04
CA ILE A 165 0.49 -8.69 6.93
C ILE A 165 0.22 -9.71 8.05
N SER A 166 -1.01 -9.79 8.54
CA SER A 166 -1.40 -10.73 9.60
C SER A 166 -1.68 -12.16 9.11
N GLY A 167 -1.67 -12.39 7.79
CA GLY A 167 -2.02 -13.69 7.21
C GLY A 167 -3.53 -13.93 7.16
N ILE A 168 -4.31 -12.89 6.85
CA ILE A 168 -5.73 -12.97 6.56
C ILE A 168 -5.91 -12.69 5.07
N THR A 169 -6.79 -13.46 4.41
CA THR A 169 -7.13 -13.26 2.99
C THR A 169 -8.58 -12.84 2.84
N GLY A 170 -8.81 -11.83 2.00
CA GLY A 170 -10.12 -11.22 1.81
C GLY A 170 -10.46 -10.24 2.92
N GLU A 171 -11.56 -9.51 2.75
CA GLU A 171 -12.15 -8.65 3.78
C GLU A 171 -12.85 -9.54 4.82
N VAL A 172 -12.15 -9.87 5.90
CA VAL A 172 -12.76 -10.60 7.02
C VAL A 172 -13.07 -9.60 8.12
N GLU A 173 -14.35 -9.48 8.46
CA GLU A 173 -14.80 -8.64 9.56
C GLU A 173 -14.90 -9.43 10.87
N GLU A 174 -14.95 -8.73 12.01
CA GLU A 174 -15.12 -9.39 13.32
C GLU A 174 -16.51 -10.03 13.46
N ASP A 175 -17.53 -9.37 12.91
CA ASP A 175 -18.94 -9.80 12.98
C ASP A 175 -19.31 -10.84 11.90
N ASP A 176 -18.36 -11.21 11.04
CA ASP A 176 -18.53 -12.26 10.05
C ASP A 176 -18.87 -13.60 10.69
N ASN A 177 -19.60 -14.44 9.95
CA ASN A 177 -19.93 -15.77 10.44
C ASN A 177 -18.66 -16.63 10.62
N LEU A 178 -18.75 -17.63 11.49
CA LEU A 178 -17.65 -18.55 11.82
C LEU A 178 -16.96 -19.14 10.57
N TRP A 179 -17.72 -19.45 9.51
CA TRP A 179 -17.17 -20.06 8.30
C TRP A 179 -16.39 -19.08 7.43
N GLN A 180 -16.82 -17.82 7.36
CA GLN A 180 -16.08 -16.74 6.69
C GLN A 180 -14.73 -16.52 7.36
N GLN A 181 -14.72 -16.38 8.70
CA GLN A 181 -13.47 -16.19 9.45
C GLN A 181 -12.50 -17.37 9.29
N VAL A 182 -13.00 -18.60 9.32
CA VAL A 182 -12.17 -19.79 9.07
C VAL A 182 -11.62 -19.77 7.64
N LYS A 183 -12.45 -19.46 6.64
CA LYS A 183 -12.04 -19.44 5.23
C LYS A 183 -10.97 -18.38 4.95
N GLY A 184 -11.02 -17.22 5.61
CA GLY A 184 -10.02 -16.17 5.42
C GLY A 184 -8.67 -16.43 6.10
N ARG A 185 -8.65 -17.19 7.22
CA ARG A 185 -7.43 -17.48 8.01
C ARG A 185 -6.78 -18.82 7.66
N LEU A 186 -7.58 -19.85 7.39
CA LEU A 186 -7.12 -21.22 7.21
C LEU A 186 -6.09 -21.39 6.07
N PRO A 187 -6.20 -20.70 4.91
CA PRO A 187 -5.19 -20.81 3.85
C PRO A 187 -3.78 -20.49 4.33
N TRP A 188 -3.60 -19.37 5.05
CA TRP A 188 -2.31 -18.96 5.59
C TRP A 188 -1.83 -19.84 6.74
N LEU A 189 -2.75 -20.32 7.59
CA LEU A 189 -2.40 -21.29 8.63
C LEU A 189 -1.88 -22.61 8.02
N ILE A 190 -2.50 -23.09 6.94
CA ILE A 190 -2.04 -24.28 6.21
C ILE A 190 -0.65 -24.04 5.62
N VAL A 191 -0.41 -22.88 4.99
CA VAL A 191 0.91 -22.51 4.47
C VAL A 191 1.96 -22.52 5.58
N GLY A 192 1.66 -21.92 6.75
CA GLY A 192 2.55 -21.93 7.90
C GLY A 192 2.85 -23.35 8.41
N VAL A 193 1.83 -24.21 8.53
CA VAL A 193 2.01 -25.62 8.94
C VAL A 193 2.90 -26.37 7.95
N ILE A 194 2.65 -26.25 6.64
CA ILE A 194 3.49 -26.86 5.60
C ILE A 194 4.93 -26.37 5.73
N GLY A 195 5.10 -25.07 5.95
CA GLY A 195 6.38 -24.43 6.24
C GLY A 195 7.13 -25.06 7.42
N SER A 196 6.47 -25.18 8.56
CA SER A 196 7.05 -25.80 9.76
C SER A 196 7.39 -27.28 9.54
N LEU A 197 6.61 -28.02 8.76
CA LEU A 197 6.91 -29.42 8.40
C LEU A 197 8.13 -29.51 7.47
N MET A 198 8.32 -28.54 6.56
CA MET A 198 9.53 -28.43 5.77
C MET A 198 10.75 -28.13 6.66
N ALA A 199 10.61 -27.26 7.65
CA ALA A 199 11.67 -26.96 8.62
C ALA A 199 12.07 -28.21 9.42
N ALA A 200 11.10 -29.01 9.87
CA ALA A 200 11.39 -30.30 10.50
C ALA A 200 12.16 -31.26 9.58
N THR A 201 11.89 -31.22 8.27
CA THR A 201 12.65 -31.99 7.28
C THR A 201 14.09 -31.50 7.15
N VAL A 202 14.34 -30.18 7.22
CA VAL A 202 15.70 -29.62 7.25
C VAL A 202 16.44 -30.09 8.51
N ILE A 203 15.80 -30.04 9.67
CA ILE A 203 16.39 -30.52 10.94
C ILE A 203 16.78 -32.00 10.83
N ARG A 204 15.92 -32.83 10.22
CA ARG A 204 16.19 -34.27 10.03
C ARG A 204 17.45 -34.54 9.22
N VAL A 205 17.82 -33.67 8.26
CA VAL A 205 19.07 -33.82 7.49
C VAL A 205 20.30 -33.77 8.42
N PHE A 206 20.21 -33.04 9.53
CA PHE A 206 21.28 -32.85 10.52
C PHE A 206 21.05 -33.67 11.81
N GLU A 207 20.27 -34.74 11.75
CA GLU A 207 20.01 -35.62 12.89
C GLU A 207 21.31 -36.27 13.43
N GLY A 208 22.27 -36.56 12.54
CA GLY A 208 23.58 -37.07 12.92
C GLY A 208 24.36 -36.12 13.82
N GLU A 209 24.31 -34.82 13.53
CA GLU A 209 24.94 -33.73 14.26
C GLU A 209 24.26 -33.51 15.61
N LEU A 210 22.92 -33.53 15.63
CA LEU A 210 22.13 -33.47 16.86
C LEU A 210 22.43 -34.64 17.80
N SER A 211 22.69 -35.84 17.26
CA SER A 211 23.07 -37.00 18.08
C SER A 211 24.44 -36.84 18.73
N LYS A 212 25.36 -36.08 18.11
CA LYS A 212 26.68 -35.76 18.65
C LYS A 212 26.60 -34.65 19.70
N ILE A 213 25.81 -33.60 19.43
CA ILE A 213 25.66 -32.44 20.30
C ILE A 213 24.18 -32.09 20.43
N ALA A 214 23.52 -32.72 21.40
CA ALA A 214 22.10 -32.50 21.68
C ALA A 214 21.80 -31.04 22.06
N ALA A 215 22.78 -30.31 22.60
CA ALA A 215 22.66 -28.92 22.97
C ALA A 215 22.34 -27.99 21.78
N LEU A 216 22.63 -28.40 20.53
CA LEU A 216 22.25 -27.62 19.34
C LEU A 216 20.73 -27.44 19.24
N ALA A 217 19.95 -28.43 19.69
CA ALA A 217 18.50 -28.37 19.66
C ALA A 217 17.92 -27.19 20.46
N MET A 218 18.59 -26.80 21.56
CA MET A 218 18.14 -25.72 22.44
C MET A 218 18.15 -24.35 21.75
N PHE A 219 18.96 -24.19 20.69
CA PHE A 219 19.10 -22.93 19.97
C PHE A 219 18.26 -22.86 18.69
N ILE A 220 17.59 -23.94 18.28
CA ILE A 220 16.70 -23.93 17.11
C ILE A 220 15.60 -22.85 17.24
N PRO A 221 14.88 -22.72 18.39
CA PRO A 221 13.81 -21.74 18.51
C PRO A 221 14.27 -20.29 18.35
N ILE A 222 15.46 -19.94 18.87
CA ILE A 222 15.99 -18.58 18.74
C ILE A 222 16.41 -18.28 17.30
N MET A 223 16.89 -19.28 16.54
CA MET A 223 17.25 -19.08 15.12
C MET A 223 16.01 -18.77 14.28
N GLY A 224 14.95 -19.59 14.41
CA GLY A 224 13.68 -19.36 13.69
C GLY A 224 13.02 -18.04 14.10
N SER A 225 12.83 -17.85 15.41
CA SER A 225 12.18 -16.64 15.95
C SER A 225 12.91 -15.34 15.56
N THR A 226 14.24 -15.30 15.66
CA THR A 226 15.02 -14.12 15.26
C THR A 226 14.94 -13.87 13.77
N GLY A 227 15.07 -14.91 12.94
CA GLY A 227 14.95 -14.80 11.49
C GLY A 227 13.56 -14.32 11.05
N GLY A 228 12.50 -14.88 11.65
CA GLY A 228 11.13 -14.45 11.40
C GLY A 228 10.89 -12.98 11.76
N ASN A 229 11.27 -12.57 12.98
CA ASN A 229 11.08 -11.21 13.45
C ASN A 229 11.83 -10.18 12.61
N VAL A 230 13.09 -10.44 12.28
CA VAL A 230 13.90 -9.56 11.42
C VAL A 230 13.32 -9.50 10.00
N GLY A 231 12.85 -10.65 9.49
CA GLY A 231 12.16 -10.74 8.21
C GLY A 231 10.94 -9.84 8.14
N ILE A 232 10.03 -9.97 9.11
CA ILE A 232 8.83 -9.14 9.20
C ILE A 232 9.20 -7.66 9.32
N GLN A 233 10.08 -7.28 10.25
CA GLN A 233 10.48 -5.87 10.43
C GLN A 233 11.04 -5.26 9.15
N THR A 234 11.90 -6.01 8.45
CA THR A 234 12.51 -5.52 7.21
C THR A 234 11.48 -5.47 6.08
N ALA A 235 10.63 -6.48 5.95
CA ALA A 235 9.57 -6.52 4.94
C ALA A 235 8.56 -5.39 5.13
N SER A 236 8.07 -5.17 6.36
CA SER A 236 7.13 -4.10 6.67
C SER A 236 7.68 -2.71 6.33
N LEU A 237 8.95 -2.42 6.64
CA LEU A 237 9.58 -1.16 6.26
C LEU A 237 9.68 -0.98 4.73
N ILE A 238 9.90 -2.07 4.00
CA ILE A 238 9.99 -2.03 2.54
C ILE A 238 8.61 -1.88 1.90
N VAL A 239 7.59 -2.57 2.41
CA VAL A 239 6.18 -2.39 2.00
C VAL A 239 5.75 -0.94 2.22
N GLN A 240 6.02 -0.38 3.40
CA GLN A 240 5.74 1.04 3.69
C GLN A 240 6.48 1.97 2.72
N ALA A 241 7.74 1.68 2.42
CA ALA A 241 8.53 2.48 1.48
C ALA A 241 8.14 2.27 0.00
N LEU A 242 7.34 1.26 -0.33
CA LEU A 242 6.75 1.06 -1.66
C LEU A 242 5.40 1.79 -1.77
N ALA A 243 4.61 1.80 -0.68
CA ALA A 243 3.38 2.57 -0.56
C ALA A 243 3.67 4.09 -0.55
N ASP A 244 4.76 4.50 0.11
CA ASP A 244 5.19 5.90 0.14
C ASP A 244 5.94 6.28 -1.14
N LYS A 245 5.18 6.80 -2.11
CA LYS A 245 5.70 7.33 -3.38
C LYS A 245 6.10 8.81 -3.30
N SER A 246 6.18 9.42 -2.10
CA SER A 246 6.40 10.86 -1.90
C SER A 246 7.84 11.37 -2.11
N GLY A 247 8.76 10.51 -2.59
CA GLY A 247 10.00 10.97 -3.19
C GLY A 247 11.08 11.36 -2.17
N LEU A 248 11.77 10.35 -1.65
CA LEU A 248 13.20 10.41 -1.39
C LEU A 248 13.81 9.19 -2.08
N GLU A 249 14.10 9.33 -3.38
CA GLU A 249 14.70 8.29 -4.21
C GLU A 249 16.15 8.02 -3.78
N ILE A 250 16.31 7.32 -2.65
CA ILE A 250 17.56 6.67 -2.30
C ILE A 250 17.79 5.62 -3.39
N SER A 251 18.95 5.66 -4.04
CA SER A 251 19.28 4.69 -5.08
C SER A 251 19.14 3.26 -4.55
N TRP A 252 18.71 2.32 -5.39
CA TRP A 252 18.68 0.88 -5.06
C TRP A 252 19.95 0.38 -4.38
N LYS A 253 21.11 0.89 -4.81
CA LYS A 253 22.41 0.55 -4.23
C LYS A 253 22.59 1.10 -2.82
N GLU A 254 22.20 2.35 -2.59
CA GLU A 254 22.27 3.00 -1.29
C GLU A 254 21.31 2.33 -0.29
N ARG A 255 20.12 1.94 -0.75
CA ARG A 255 19.15 1.17 0.05
C ARG A 255 19.73 -0.18 0.48
N LEU A 256 20.29 -0.95 -0.45
CA LEU A 256 20.91 -2.24 -0.15
C LEU A 256 22.11 -2.10 0.80
N LEU A 257 22.97 -1.10 0.59
CA LEU A 257 24.11 -0.84 1.48
C LEU A 257 23.63 -0.52 2.90
N LYS A 258 22.63 0.36 3.04
CA LYS A 258 22.04 0.73 4.33
C LYS A 258 21.49 -0.49 5.06
N ILE A 259 20.80 -1.38 4.36
CA ILE A 259 20.24 -2.61 4.94
C ILE A 259 21.35 -3.56 5.40
N ILE A 260 22.40 -3.77 4.59
CA ILE A 260 23.54 -4.61 4.98
C ILE A 260 24.20 -4.08 6.25
N VAL A 261 24.42 -2.76 6.35
CA VAL A 261 25.02 -2.14 7.54
C VAL A 261 24.13 -2.32 8.77
N ILE A 262 22.83 -2.04 8.66
CA ILE A 262 21.87 -2.21 9.76
C ILE A 262 21.81 -3.66 10.21
N ALA A 263 21.68 -4.60 9.27
CA ALA A 263 21.59 -6.02 9.56
C ALA A 263 22.89 -6.57 10.16
N SER A 264 24.06 -6.07 9.73
CA SER A 264 25.36 -6.44 10.31
C SER A 264 25.48 -5.97 11.76
N LEU A 265 25.08 -4.74 12.06
CA LEU A 265 25.11 -4.19 13.43
C LEU A 265 24.13 -4.93 14.34
N ASN A 266 22.89 -5.14 13.89
CA ASN A 266 21.89 -5.89 14.66
C ASN A 266 22.33 -7.33 14.88
N GLY A 267 22.84 -7.99 13.84
CA GLY A 267 23.34 -9.37 13.90
C GLY A 267 24.52 -9.51 14.85
N LEU A 268 25.45 -8.55 14.86
CA LEU A 268 26.56 -8.53 15.80
C LEU A 268 26.07 -8.41 17.25
N ILE A 269 25.17 -7.46 17.54
CA ILE A 269 24.66 -7.24 18.90
C ILE A 269 23.89 -8.48 19.39
N ILE A 270 22.97 -9.01 18.58
CA ILE A 270 22.17 -10.18 18.94
C ILE A 270 23.07 -11.42 19.10
N GLY A 271 24.02 -11.62 18.18
CA GLY A 271 24.98 -12.70 18.23
C GLY A 271 25.86 -12.65 19.48
N LEU A 272 26.34 -11.46 19.88
CA LEU A 272 27.12 -11.28 21.10
C LEU A 272 26.28 -11.57 22.37
N LEU A 273 25.03 -11.10 22.42
CA LEU A 273 24.14 -11.38 23.55
C LEU A 273 23.87 -12.87 23.71
N ALA A 274 23.56 -13.57 22.62
CA ALA A 274 23.37 -15.01 22.64
C ALA A 274 24.67 -15.76 22.98
N GLY A 275 25.81 -15.31 22.45
CA GLY A 275 27.12 -15.87 22.77
C GLY A 275 27.47 -15.75 24.24
N LEU A 276 27.17 -14.59 24.86
CA LEU A 276 27.35 -14.38 26.29
C LEU A 276 26.45 -15.31 27.11
N TYR A 277 25.21 -15.52 26.70
CA TYR A 277 24.33 -16.50 27.33
C TYR A 277 24.92 -17.91 27.26
N VAL A 278 25.39 -18.33 26.08
CA VAL A 278 26.02 -19.64 25.87
C VAL A 278 27.28 -19.80 26.72
N LEU A 279 28.09 -18.75 26.86
CA LEU A 279 29.31 -18.76 27.67
C LEU A 279 29.03 -19.07 29.15
N VAL A 280 27.89 -18.62 29.66
CA VAL A 280 27.51 -18.79 31.08
C VAL A 280 26.75 -20.10 31.32
N PHE A 281 25.87 -20.49 30.40
CA PHE A 281 24.88 -21.55 30.63
C PHE A 281 25.07 -22.80 29.76
N SER A 282 26.08 -22.85 28.89
CA SER A 282 26.28 -23.95 27.93
C SER A 282 27.76 -24.17 27.61
N GLU A 283 28.04 -25.11 26.71
CA GLU A 283 29.40 -25.45 26.32
C GLU A 283 30.07 -24.31 25.53
N THR A 284 31.29 -23.94 25.92
CA THR A 284 32.04 -22.82 25.32
C THR A 284 32.28 -23.00 23.82
N GLN A 285 32.32 -24.26 23.34
CA GLN A 285 32.45 -24.56 21.90
C GLN A 285 31.27 -24.06 21.07
N LEU A 286 30.08 -23.92 21.68
CA LEU A 286 28.87 -23.45 21.01
C LEU A 286 28.78 -21.93 20.92
N VAL A 287 29.61 -21.17 21.66
CA VAL A 287 29.56 -19.70 21.68
C VAL A 287 29.69 -19.15 20.26
N TRP A 288 30.74 -19.58 19.54
CA TRP A 288 30.98 -19.12 18.17
C TRP A 288 29.93 -19.62 17.19
N VAL A 289 29.46 -20.86 17.37
CA VAL A 289 28.40 -21.45 16.53
C VAL A 289 27.14 -20.60 16.63
N VAL A 290 26.66 -20.32 17.84
CA VAL A 290 25.41 -19.59 18.06
C VAL A 290 25.56 -18.12 17.65
N SER A 291 26.64 -17.46 18.03
CA SER A 291 26.87 -16.04 17.71
C SER A 291 26.98 -15.78 16.20
N LEU A 292 27.79 -16.56 15.48
CA LEU A 292 27.96 -16.39 14.04
C LEU A 292 26.70 -16.82 13.27
N SER A 293 26.00 -17.86 13.75
CA SER A 293 24.75 -18.28 13.15
C SER A 293 23.69 -17.21 13.27
N LEU A 294 23.49 -16.61 14.45
CA LEU A 294 22.51 -15.53 14.60
C LEU A 294 22.87 -14.32 13.75
N MET A 295 24.15 -13.95 13.66
CA MET A 295 24.58 -12.88 12.76
C MET A 295 24.22 -13.19 11.30
N ALA A 296 24.50 -14.42 10.84
CA ALA A 296 24.17 -14.85 9.48
C ALA A 296 22.66 -14.92 9.23
N VAL A 297 21.89 -15.42 10.20
CA VAL A 297 20.42 -15.49 10.15
C VAL A 297 19.83 -14.09 10.02
N VAL A 298 20.29 -13.12 10.82
CA VAL A 298 19.82 -11.72 10.75
C VAL A 298 20.13 -11.12 9.37
N LEU A 299 21.33 -11.33 8.84
CA LEU A 299 21.71 -10.84 7.51
C LEU A 299 20.83 -11.43 6.39
N LEU A 300 20.63 -12.74 6.39
CA LEU A 300 19.82 -13.43 5.39
C LEU A 300 18.33 -13.08 5.52
N ALA A 301 17.83 -12.97 6.74
CA ALA A 301 16.45 -12.58 7.01
C ALA A 301 16.16 -11.14 6.55
N SER A 302 17.07 -10.19 6.83
CA SER A 302 16.95 -8.82 6.33
C SER A 302 17.02 -8.76 4.80
N PHE A 303 17.88 -9.58 4.19
CA PHE A 303 17.96 -9.67 2.73
C PHE A 303 16.66 -10.21 2.12
N MET A 304 16.12 -11.31 2.65
CA MET A 304 14.85 -11.89 2.21
C MET A 304 13.67 -10.92 2.43
N GLY A 305 13.61 -10.27 3.59
CA GLY A 305 12.60 -9.26 3.90
C GLY A 305 12.69 -8.05 2.97
N THR A 306 13.86 -7.78 2.40
CA THR A 306 14.01 -6.71 1.40
C THR A 306 13.59 -7.15 0.02
N ILE A 307 14.11 -8.27 -0.46
CA ILE A 307 13.92 -8.67 -1.86
C ILE A 307 12.49 -9.14 -2.12
N THR A 308 11.86 -9.83 -1.17
CA THR A 308 10.55 -10.46 -1.39
C THR A 308 9.46 -9.44 -1.74
N PRO A 309 9.22 -8.37 -0.96
CA PRO A 309 8.19 -7.38 -1.30
C PRO A 309 8.47 -6.69 -2.65
N LEU A 310 9.74 -6.40 -2.98
CA LEU A 310 10.12 -5.74 -4.22
C LEU A 310 9.89 -6.60 -5.46
N ILE A 311 10.11 -7.91 -5.34
CA ILE A 311 9.82 -8.85 -6.42
C ILE A 311 8.30 -8.91 -6.64
N LEU A 312 7.51 -8.98 -5.56
CA LEU A 312 6.05 -9.04 -5.66
C LEU A 312 5.46 -7.77 -6.28
N ASP A 313 5.92 -6.60 -5.84
CA ASP A 313 5.57 -5.30 -6.42
C ASP A 313 5.81 -5.26 -7.93
N ARG A 314 6.98 -5.76 -8.37
CA ARG A 314 7.33 -5.81 -9.79
C ARG A 314 6.42 -6.72 -10.62
N PHE A 315 5.79 -7.72 -10.01
CA PHE A 315 4.81 -8.58 -10.65
C PHE A 315 3.36 -8.10 -10.49
N GLY A 316 3.16 -6.92 -9.87
CA GLY A 316 1.82 -6.37 -9.61
C GLY A 316 1.06 -7.12 -8.53
N ILE A 317 1.75 -7.84 -7.65
CA ILE A 317 1.16 -8.54 -6.50
C ILE A 317 1.33 -7.64 -5.28
N ASN A 318 0.28 -7.50 -4.45
CA ASN A 318 0.33 -6.70 -3.24
C ASN A 318 1.55 -7.08 -2.36
N PRO A 319 2.54 -6.18 -2.17
CA PRO A 319 3.74 -6.44 -1.38
C PRO A 319 3.46 -6.72 0.10
N ALA A 320 2.32 -6.28 0.65
CA ALA A 320 1.92 -6.54 2.04
C ALA A 320 1.82 -8.04 2.33
N VAL A 321 1.43 -8.85 1.33
CA VAL A 321 1.36 -10.33 1.42
C VAL A 321 2.73 -10.96 1.65
N ALA A 322 3.81 -10.27 1.26
CA ALA A 322 5.18 -10.70 1.55
C ALA A 322 5.48 -10.68 3.05
N SER A 323 4.81 -9.82 3.79
CA SER A 323 5.01 -9.64 5.23
C SER A 323 4.12 -10.62 5.99
N GLY A 324 4.58 -11.12 7.13
CA GLY A 324 3.81 -12.07 7.95
C GLY A 324 4.17 -13.55 7.74
N PRO A 325 3.18 -14.47 7.65
CA PRO A 325 3.43 -15.93 7.67
C PRO A 325 4.33 -16.45 6.55
N PHE A 326 4.30 -15.81 5.37
CA PHE A 326 5.14 -16.21 4.24
C PHE A 326 6.63 -15.97 4.55
N ILE A 327 6.99 -14.75 4.97
CA ILE A 327 8.40 -14.40 5.26
C ILE A 327 8.92 -15.15 6.48
N THR A 328 8.11 -15.38 7.51
CA THR A 328 8.53 -16.15 8.69
C THR A 328 8.83 -17.59 8.32
N THR A 329 7.97 -18.22 7.54
CA THR A 329 8.17 -19.59 7.03
C THR A 329 9.45 -19.70 6.21
N ALA A 330 9.66 -18.79 5.27
CA ALA A 330 10.86 -18.78 4.44
C ALA A 330 12.13 -18.60 5.29
N ASN A 331 12.10 -17.69 6.26
CA ASN A 331 13.23 -17.42 7.15
C ASN A 331 13.47 -18.53 8.17
N ASP A 332 12.46 -19.29 8.59
CA ASP A 332 12.66 -20.48 9.41
C ASP A 332 13.51 -21.52 8.67
N LEU A 333 13.19 -21.78 7.39
CA LEU A 333 13.94 -22.73 6.57
C LEU A 333 15.38 -22.30 6.35
N VAL A 334 15.56 -21.04 5.93
CA VAL A 334 16.88 -20.47 5.67
C VAL A 334 17.68 -20.36 6.97
N GLY A 335 17.03 -19.95 8.05
CA GLY A 335 17.68 -19.71 9.34
C GLY A 335 18.15 -21.01 9.99
N ILE A 336 17.28 -22.02 10.06
CA ILE A 336 17.64 -23.34 10.59
C ILE A 336 18.71 -24.00 9.71
N GLY A 337 18.57 -23.94 8.38
CA GLY A 337 19.58 -24.46 7.47
C GLY A 337 20.95 -23.79 7.67
N THR A 338 20.97 -22.46 7.78
CA THR A 338 22.20 -21.68 8.01
C THR A 338 22.85 -22.04 9.34
N TYR A 339 22.05 -22.17 10.41
CA TYR A 339 22.54 -22.57 11.72
C TYR A 339 23.26 -23.91 11.68
N PHE A 340 22.63 -24.93 11.10
CA PHE A 340 23.24 -26.26 11.03
C PHE A 340 24.44 -26.32 10.09
N LEU A 341 24.45 -25.56 8.99
CA LEU A 341 25.62 -25.47 8.11
C LEU A 341 26.83 -24.86 8.84
N ILE A 342 26.62 -23.80 9.62
CA ILE A 342 27.68 -23.18 10.42
C ILE A 342 28.15 -24.12 11.52
N ALA A 343 27.23 -24.80 12.20
CA ALA A 343 27.55 -25.80 13.21
C ALA A 343 28.41 -26.94 12.62
N HIS A 344 27.99 -27.50 11.48
CA HIS A 344 28.72 -28.55 10.77
C HIS A 344 30.14 -28.10 10.40
N PHE A 345 30.29 -26.89 9.85
CA PHE A 345 31.60 -26.35 9.45
C PHE A 345 32.54 -26.08 10.63
N LEU A 346 32.05 -25.43 11.69
CA LEU A 346 32.87 -25.02 12.83
C LEU A 346 33.24 -26.19 13.74
N LEU A 347 32.31 -27.13 13.93
CA LEU A 347 32.53 -28.31 14.76
C LEU A 347 33.18 -29.46 13.99
N LYS A 348 33.42 -29.28 12.68
CA LYS A 348 34.03 -30.27 11.76
C LYS A 348 33.33 -31.63 11.84
N MET A 349 31.99 -31.61 11.82
CA MET A 349 31.17 -32.80 12.06
C MET A 349 30.96 -33.68 10.84
#